data_AF-A0A815DXP2-F1
#
_entry.id   AF-A0A815DXP2-F1
#
_cell.length_a   1.000
_cell.length_b   1.000
_cell.length_c   1.000
_cell.angle_alpha   90.00
_cell.angle_beta   90.00
_cell.angle_gamma   90.00
#
_symmetry.space_group_name_H-M   'P 1'
#
loop_
_entity.id
_entity.type
_entity.pdbx_description
1 polymer ?
#
loop_
_entity_poly.entity_id
_entity_poly.type
_entity_poly.pdbx_seq_one_letter_code
_entity_poly.pdbx_strand_id
1 'polypeptide(L)'
;MFSSIRLQCYRILSSPAVRYASSKKKQVSPSSAPIINHNWFDMTSEICPTDTSNLSSVPDSSFNKRIIQYLSDSIKTPLSTHVNQHLLNSFQTWSPKEFYDLITILGSYGLQPVDVLRLLVNLPSSDKSIVTIENFKQCFENLLKLQLDTTTRSILISNDPDLIQYDISYLRERFDVLLCYFTKREINKLVRTHKKLFSENWTDLDYKINYLRIMLFASTRDLVESGALAHTIDHIRQRYLFVYRAGLFKRVRREEQYVTQRDLNINLIDVFSTSLTTFLKRTTNNLLRQDDYQAFIDSLQYETFDDEFERYLTLDKNRKNWSRSNVAIEKRERRQWMSEFDMYNNIDDEDHGDDDDETSLTLINEKSLALKNDEEKPSPWHTLSDFGRDRHRNRKLAQNSDPNIRL
;
A
#
# COMPACT_ATOMS: atom_id res chain seq x y z
N MET A 1 24.78 -14.13 -9.25
CA MET A 1 25.56 -13.43 -8.21
C MET A 1 24.77 -12.22 -7.76
N PHE A 2 23.79 -12.41 -6.87
CA PHE A 2 22.95 -11.32 -6.36
C PHE A 2 23.51 -10.85 -5.02
N SER A 3 24.05 -9.63 -5.00
CA SER A 3 24.49 -8.95 -3.79
C SER A 3 23.29 -8.35 -3.05
N SER A 4 23.07 -8.86 -1.84
CA SER A 4 22.10 -8.43 -0.84
C SER A 4 22.26 -6.94 -0.49
N ILE A 5 21.20 -6.15 -0.68
CA ILE A 5 21.06 -4.80 -0.10
C ILE A 5 20.29 -4.97 1.21
N ARG A 6 20.97 -4.77 2.34
CA ARG A 6 20.36 -4.74 3.68
C ARG A 6 19.93 -3.30 4.01
N LEU A 7 18.63 -3.05 4.06
CA LEU A 7 18.08 -1.83 4.66
C LEU A 7 18.01 -2.00 6.18
N GLN A 8 18.82 -1.24 6.92
CA GLN A 8 18.75 -1.14 8.38
C GLN A 8 17.65 -0.14 8.79
N CYS A 9 16.46 -0.65 9.11
CA CYS A 9 15.45 0.13 9.84
C CYS A 9 15.73 0.08 11.35
N TYR A 10 16.09 1.22 11.93
CA TYR A 10 16.34 1.35 13.37
C TYR A 10 15.04 1.33 14.17
N ARG A 11 14.90 0.35 15.08
CA ARG A 11 13.88 0.30 16.12
C ARG A 11 14.16 1.36 17.19
N ILE A 12 13.19 2.24 17.46
CA ILE A 12 13.12 3.01 18.71
C ILE A 12 12.19 2.25 19.65
N LEU A 13 12.74 1.70 20.73
CA LEU A 13 11.99 1.23 21.89
C LEU A 13 12.44 2.04 23.10
N SER A 14 11.54 2.82 23.69
CA SER A 14 11.42 3.00 25.14
C SER A 14 10.21 3.89 25.51
N SER A 15 9.28 3.26 26.23
CA SER A 15 8.25 3.83 27.14
C SER A 15 8.94 4.31 28.47
N PRO A 16 8.28 4.85 29.54
CA PRO A 16 6.83 4.96 29.80
C PRO A 16 6.33 6.22 30.58
N ALA A 17 5.02 6.17 30.89
CA ALA A 17 4.29 6.84 31.98
C ALA A 17 3.47 8.09 31.62
N VAL A 18 2.22 7.85 31.18
CA VAL A 18 1.12 8.80 31.36
C VAL A 18 0.07 8.12 32.24
N ARG A 19 -0.12 8.67 33.45
CA ARG A 19 -1.22 8.32 34.35
C ARG A 19 -2.52 8.83 33.73
N TYR A 20 -3.43 7.92 33.38
CA TYR A 20 -4.80 8.29 33.03
C TYR A 20 -5.75 8.00 34.19
N ALA A 21 -6.53 9.02 34.53
CA ALA A 21 -7.59 8.98 35.51
C ALA A 21 -8.69 7.99 35.10
N SER A 22 -9.14 7.21 36.07
CA SER A 22 -10.20 6.21 35.94
C SER A 22 -11.57 6.87 35.77
N SER A 23 -12.13 6.80 34.55
CA SER A 23 -13.56 7.00 34.31
C SER A 23 -14.24 5.63 34.21
N LYS A 24 -15.25 5.40 35.05
CA LYS A 24 -16.05 4.17 35.10
C LYS A 24 -16.82 3.98 33.80
N LYS A 25 -16.26 3.22 32.85
CA LYS A 25 -17.00 2.66 31.71
C LYS A 25 -17.51 1.26 32.04
N LYS A 26 -18.81 1.10 31.86
CA LYS A 26 -19.60 -0.13 31.99
C LYS A 26 -18.93 -1.24 31.16
N GLN A 27 -18.52 -2.33 31.82
CA GLN A 27 -18.06 -3.54 31.14
C GLN A 27 -19.21 -4.07 30.28
N VAL A 28 -19.03 -4.00 28.96
CA VAL A 28 -19.78 -4.82 28.01
C VAL A 28 -18.85 -5.97 27.69
N SER A 29 -19.27 -7.17 28.07
CA SER A 29 -18.59 -8.44 27.75
C SER A 29 -18.32 -8.50 26.24
N PRO A 30 -17.13 -8.91 25.79
CA PRO A 30 -16.91 -9.16 24.38
C PRO A 30 -17.82 -10.33 23.98
N SER A 31 -18.84 -10.02 23.19
CA SER A 31 -19.68 -11.00 22.51
C SER A 31 -18.75 -11.88 21.68
N SER A 32 -18.58 -13.13 22.13
CA SER A 32 -17.92 -14.18 21.36
C SER A 32 -18.75 -14.37 20.09
N ALA A 33 -18.22 -13.89 18.95
CA ALA A 33 -18.79 -14.22 17.66
C ALA A 33 -18.92 -15.75 17.57
N PRO A 34 -20.05 -16.29 17.08
CA PRO A 34 -20.24 -17.72 16.96
C PRO A 34 -19.14 -18.29 16.05
N ILE A 35 -18.29 -19.15 16.59
CA ILE A 35 -17.43 -20.00 15.79
C ILE A 35 -18.39 -20.96 15.09
N ILE A 36 -18.72 -20.68 13.83
CA ILE A 36 -19.37 -21.65 12.96
C ILE A 36 -18.32 -22.74 12.74
N ASN A 37 -18.40 -23.80 13.55
CA ASN A 37 -17.68 -25.03 13.27
C ASN A 37 -18.29 -25.60 11.98
N HIS A 38 -17.72 -25.23 10.84
CA HIS A 38 -17.87 -26.04 9.65
C HIS A 38 -17.28 -27.40 10.01
N ASN A 39 -18.15 -28.39 10.21
CA ASN A 39 -17.77 -29.76 10.51
C ASN A 39 -17.16 -30.35 9.23
N TRP A 40 -15.93 -29.97 8.92
CA TRP A 40 -15.10 -30.59 7.89
C TRP A 40 -14.98 -32.11 8.13
N PHE A 41 -15.24 -32.56 9.36
CA PHE A 41 -15.33 -33.94 9.77
C PHE A 41 -16.54 -34.71 9.22
N ASP A 42 -17.68 -34.08 8.92
CA ASP A 42 -18.82 -34.78 8.31
C ASP A 42 -18.53 -35.23 6.87
N MET A 43 -17.49 -34.65 6.26
CA MET A 43 -16.94 -35.08 4.97
C MET A 43 -16.33 -36.48 5.03
N THR A 44 -15.94 -36.96 6.22
CA THR A 44 -15.32 -38.29 6.41
C THR A 44 -16.32 -39.41 6.57
N SER A 45 -17.51 -39.14 7.14
CA SER A 45 -18.50 -40.18 7.43
C SER A 45 -19.24 -40.66 6.18
N GLU A 46 -19.41 -39.81 5.16
CA GLU A 46 -20.07 -40.18 3.90
C GLU A 46 -19.11 -40.60 2.77
N ILE A 47 -17.83 -40.21 2.84
CA ILE A 47 -16.90 -40.36 1.72
C ILE A 47 -15.75 -41.34 2.01
N CYS A 48 -15.45 -41.68 3.27
CA CYS A 48 -14.45 -42.72 3.57
C CYS A 48 -15.05 -44.13 3.36
N PRO A 49 -14.51 -44.94 2.43
CA PRO A 49 -14.72 -46.37 2.50
C PRO A 49 -14.07 -46.85 3.81
N THR A 50 -14.80 -47.62 4.61
CA THR A 50 -14.34 -48.13 5.91
C THR A 50 -13.09 -49.03 5.84
N ASP A 51 -12.62 -49.36 4.64
CA ASP A 51 -11.43 -50.17 4.39
C ASP A 51 -10.24 -49.30 3.95
N THR A 52 -9.57 -48.69 4.92
CA THR A 52 -8.35 -47.88 4.72
C THR A 52 -7.11 -48.69 4.29
N SER A 53 -7.21 -50.03 4.25
CA SER A 53 -6.09 -50.92 3.94
C SER A 53 -5.86 -51.18 2.44
N ASN A 54 -6.74 -50.72 1.54
CA ASN A 54 -6.66 -51.03 0.10
C ASN A 54 -6.92 -49.83 -0.84
N LEU A 55 -6.60 -48.59 -0.44
CA LEU A 55 -6.49 -47.46 -1.40
C LEU A 55 -5.22 -47.64 -2.26
N SER A 56 -5.31 -48.55 -3.24
CA SER A 56 -4.26 -48.76 -4.23
C SER A 56 -4.13 -47.54 -5.16
N SER A 57 -2.92 -47.39 -5.71
CA SER A 57 -2.28 -46.22 -6.33
C SER A 57 -2.92 -45.66 -7.61
N VAL A 58 -4.18 -45.95 -7.92
CA VAL A 58 -4.86 -45.37 -9.09
C VAL A 58 -5.58 -44.09 -8.65
N PRO A 59 -5.27 -42.93 -9.25
CA PRO A 59 -5.98 -41.69 -8.95
C PRO A 59 -7.44 -41.83 -9.40
N ASP A 60 -8.31 -42.20 -8.47
CA ASP A 60 -9.74 -42.19 -8.72
C ASP A 60 -10.22 -40.73 -8.78
N SER A 61 -10.24 -40.19 -10.00
CA SER A 61 -10.76 -38.85 -10.30
C SER A 61 -12.19 -38.62 -9.80
N SER A 62 -12.93 -39.69 -9.47
CA SER A 62 -14.27 -39.60 -8.88
C SER A 62 -14.27 -39.01 -7.47
N PHE A 63 -13.20 -39.23 -6.68
CA PHE A 63 -13.12 -38.72 -5.32
C PHE A 63 -12.88 -37.20 -5.29
N ASN A 64 -11.91 -36.70 -6.05
CA ASN A 64 -11.64 -35.25 -6.13
C ASN A 64 -12.88 -34.48 -6.64
N LYS A 65 -13.66 -35.09 -7.55
CA LYS A 65 -14.97 -34.56 -7.99
C LYS A 65 -15.95 -34.40 -6.82
N ARG A 66 -16.07 -35.39 -5.93
CA ARG A 66 -16.95 -35.32 -4.76
C ARG A 66 -16.50 -34.24 -3.78
N ILE A 67 -15.19 -34.09 -3.55
CA ILE A 67 -14.66 -33.01 -2.69
C ILE A 67 -15.00 -31.64 -3.27
N ILE A 68 -14.78 -31.42 -4.57
CA ILE A 68 -15.09 -30.15 -5.24
C ILE A 68 -16.60 -29.89 -5.19
N GLN A 69 -17.42 -30.93 -5.40
CA GLN A 69 -18.88 -30.83 -5.29
C GLN A 69 -19.30 -30.44 -3.87
N TYR A 70 -18.76 -31.08 -2.84
CA TYR A 70 -19.03 -30.72 -1.45
C TYR A 70 -18.66 -29.28 -1.12
N LEU A 71 -17.48 -28.82 -1.56
CA LEU A 71 -17.07 -27.42 -1.40
C LEU A 71 -18.04 -26.47 -2.12
N SER A 72 -18.51 -26.85 -3.31
CA SER A 72 -19.53 -26.11 -4.06
C SER A 72 -20.88 -26.08 -3.35
N ASP A 73 -21.30 -27.18 -2.75
CA ASP A 73 -22.60 -27.26 -2.05
C ASP A 73 -22.57 -26.52 -0.71
N SER A 74 -21.38 -26.42 -0.12
CA SER A 74 -21.14 -25.64 1.10
C SER A 74 -21.23 -24.12 0.88
N ILE A 75 -21.18 -23.65 -0.36
CA ILE A 75 -21.37 -22.24 -0.71
C ILE A 75 -22.80 -22.01 -1.23
N LYS A 76 -23.42 -20.89 -0.84
CA LYS A 76 -24.79 -20.55 -1.26
C LYS A 76 -24.93 -20.29 -2.77
N THR A 77 -23.83 -20.12 -3.48
CA THR A 77 -23.79 -19.71 -4.88
C THR A 77 -23.19 -20.84 -5.72
N PRO A 78 -23.88 -21.36 -6.74
CA PRO A 78 -23.34 -22.42 -7.57
C PRO A 78 -22.06 -21.96 -8.28
N LEU A 79 -21.06 -22.83 -8.35
CA LEU A 79 -19.86 -22.60 -9.15
C LEU A 79 -20.23 -22.57 -10.64
N SER A 80 -19.56 -21.71 -11.41
CA SER A 80 -19.72 -21.74 -12.87
C SER A 80 -19.11 -23.02 -13.43
N THR A 81 -19.68 -23.53 -14.53
CA THR A 81 -19.19 -24.75 -15.19
C THR A 81 -17.71 -24.66 -15.54
N HIS A 82 -17.25 -23.48 -15.97
CA HIS A 82 -15.84 -23.24 -16.30
C HIS A 82 -14.93 -23.35 -15.08
N VAL A 83 -15.32 -22.77 -13.94
CA VAL A 83 -14.53 -22.84 -12.70
C VAL A 83 -14.47 -24.28 -12.17
N ASN A 84 -15.59 -25.00 -12.23
CA ASN A 84 -15.62 -26.42 -11.83
C ASN A 84 -14.68 -27.26 -12.71
N GLN A 85 -14.77 -27.13 -14.03
CA GLN A 85 -13.87 -27.80 -14.96
C GLN A 85 -12.39 -27.45 -14.73
N HIS A 86 -12.09 -26.17 -14.48
CA HIS A 86 -10.74 -25.73 -14.15
C HIS A 86 -10.19 -26.42 -12.90
N LEU A 87 -10.98 -26.49 -11.82
CA LEU A 87 -10.58 -27.18 -10.59
C LEU A 87 -10.36 -28.67 -10.82
N LEU A 88 -11.28 -29.33 -11.54
CA LEU A 88 -11.16 -30.75 -11.86
C LEU A 88 -9.88 -31.06 -12.64
N ASN A 89 -9.54 -30.23 -13.62
CA ASN A 89 -8.32 -30.40 -14.41
C ASN A 89 -7.06 -30.12 -13.57
N SER A 90 -7.08 -29.06 -12.75
CA SER A 90 -5.94 -28.65 -11.92
C SER A 90 -5.55 -29.69 -10.88
N PHE A 91 -6.54 -30.39 -10.31
CA PHE A 91 -6.34 -31.41 -9.28
C PHE A 91 -6.50 -32.85 -9.81
N GLN A 92 -6.57 -33.06 -11.13
CA GLN A 92 -6.67 -34.40 -11.71
C GLN A 92 -5.46 -35.28 -11.37
N THR A 93 -4.29 -34.65 -11.27
CA THR A 93 -3.03 -35.33 -11.02
C THR A 93 -2.77 -35.59 -9.53
N TRP A 94 -3.56 -35.01 -8.63
CA TRP A 94 -3.39 -35.14 -7.18
C TRP A 94 -4.02 -36.42 -6.67
N SER A 95 -3.36 -37.11 -5.73
CA SER A 95 -3.98 -38.27 -5.09
C SER A 95 -5.17 -37.82 -4.22
N PRO A 96 -6.22 -38.66 -4.10
CA PRO A 96 -7.35 -38.42 -3.21
C PRO A 96 -6.94 -38.00 -1.79
N LYS A 97 -5.92 -38.68 -1.24
CA LYS A 97 -5.42 -38.43 0.10
C LYS A 97 -4.73 -37.07 0.22
N GLU A 98 -3.82 -36.73 -0.70
CA GLU A 98 -3.14 -35.44 -0.67
C GLU A 98 -4.13 -34.27 -0.79
N PHE A 99 -5.12 -34.41 -1.66
CA PHE A 99 -6.13 -33.37 -1.82
C PHE A 99 -6.98 -33.24 -0.56
N TYR A 100 -7.43 -34.36 0.02
CA TYR A 100 -8.16 -34.35 1.29
C TYR A 100 -7.35 -33.74 2.44
N ASP A 101 -6.09 -34.13 2.59
CA ASP A 101 -5.18 -33.61 3.62
C ASP A 101 -4.99 -32.09 3.46
N LEU A 102 -4.83 -31.60 2.22
CA LEU A 102 -4.78 -30.17 1.92
C LEU A 102 -6.04 -29.45 2.40
N ILE A 103 -7.24 -29.91 2.01
CA ILE A 103 -8.50 -29.27 2.41
C ILE A 103 -8.66 -29.27 3.93
N THR A 104 -8.33 -30.39 4.58
CA THR A 104 -8.40 -30.53 6.03
C THR A 104 -7.48 -29.53 6.74
N ILE A 105 -6.27 -29.35 6.23
CA ILE A 105 -5.30 -28.40 6.79
C ILE A 105 -5.77 -26.96 6.59
N LEU A 106 -6.26 -26.62 5.40
CA LEU A 106 -6.82 -25.28 5.14
C LEU A 106 -8.00 -24.98 6.09
N GLY A 107 -8.89 -25.96 6.30
CA GLY A 107 -9.97 -25.88 7.27
C GLY A 107 -9.47 -25.70 8.71
N SER A 108 -8.40 -26.39 9.10
CA SER A 108 -7.80 -26.27 10.44
C SER A 108 -7.23 -24.87 10.74
N TYR A 109 -6.81 -24.13 9.70
CA TYR A 109 -6.37 -22.74 9.82
C TYR A 109 -7.52 -21.72 9.80
N GLY A 110 -8.76 -22.20 9.77
CA GLY A 110 -9.98 -21.39 9.85
C GLY A 110 -10.44 -20.82 8.52
N LEU A 111 -9.93 -21.31 7.38
CA LEU A 111 -10.46 -20.91 6.08
C LEU A 111 -11.88 -21.41 5.92
N GLN A 112 -12.73 -20.53 5.41
CA GLN A 112 -14.09 -20.88 5.06
C GLN A 112 -14.10 -21.64 3.71
N PRO A 113 -15.11 -22.47 3.41
CA PRO A 113 -15.17 -23.17 2.12
C PRO A 113 -15.03 -22.26 0.89
N VAL A 114 -15.58 -21.04 0.97
CA VAL A 114 -15.43 -20.01 -0.08
C VAL A 114 -13.99 -19.54 -0.27
N ASP A 115 -13.22 -19.44 0.82
CA ASP A 115 -11.82 -19.04 0.81
C ASP A 115 -10.95 -20.16 0.28
N VAL A 116 -11.23 -21.40 0.69
CA VAL A 116 -10.60 -22.62 0.14
C VAL A 116 -10.82 -22.71 -1.36
N LEU A 117 -12.06 -22.60 -1.85
CA LEU A 117 -12.34 -22.63 -3.29
C LEU A 117 -11.60 -21.51 -4.03
N ARG A 118 -11.58 -20.30 -3.48
CA ARG A 118 -10.88 -19.17 -4.10
C ARG A 118 -9.37 -19.40 -4.15
N LEU A 119 -8.77 -19.95 -3.09
CA LEU A 119 -7.37 -20.38 -3.09
C LEU A 119 -7.13 -21.42 -4.20
N LEU A 120 -7.92 -22.48 -4.25
CA LEU A 120 -7.76 -23.57 -5.22
C LEU A 120 -7.88 -23.09 -6.67
N VAL A 121 -8.75 -22.12 -6.94
CA VAL A 121 -8.89 -21.51 -8.28
C VAL A 121 -7.67 -20.68 -8.65
N ASN A 122 -7.08 -19.97 -7.68
CA ASN A 122 -5.93 -19.10 -7.93
C ASN A 122 -4.59 -19.84 -7.90
N LEU A 123 -4.54 -21.07 -7.41
CA LEU A 123 -3.29 -21.84 -7.35
C LEU A 123 -2.74 -22.06 -8.76
N PRO A 124 -1.44 -21.82 -8.99
CA PRO A 124 -0.82 -22.12 -10.27
C PRO A 124 -0.87 -23.63 -10.50
N SER A 125 -1.65 -24.05 -11.49
CA SER A 125 -1.98 -25.45 -11.78
C SER A 125 -0.80 -26.28 -12.32
N SER A 126 0.37 -25.67 -12.51
CA SER A 126 1.52 -26.27 -13.18
C SER A 126 2.62 -26.82 -12.26
N ASP A 127 2.68 -26.45 -10.97
CA ASP A 127 3.86 -26.80 -10.16
C ASP A 127 3.54 -27.41 -8.79
N LYS A 128 3.31 -28.73 -8.80
CA LYS A 128 3.17 -29.55 -7.58
C LYS A 128 4.34 -29.41 -6.62
N SER A 129 5.53 -29.08 -7.12
CA SER A 129 6.73 -28.99 -6.27
C SER A 129 6.66 -27.80 -5.32
N ILE A 130 5.97 -26.74 -5.71
CA ILE A 130 5.81 -25.50 -4.93
C ILE A 130 4.66 -25.67 -3.92
N VAL A 131 3.61 -26.38 -4.30
CA VAL A 131 2.35 -26.49 -3.55
C VAL A 131 2.36 -27.73 -2.65
N THR A 132 3.37 -27.84 -1.78
CA THR A 132 3.38 -28.89 -0.74
C THR A 132 2.53 -28.47 0.46
N ILE A 133 1.92 -29.47 1.11
CA ILE A 133 1.17 -29.28 2.36
C ILE A 133 2.04 -28.58 3.43
N GLU A 134 3.32 -28.90 3.48
CA GLU A 134 4.24 -28.32 4.46
C GLU A 134 4.50 -26.83 4.18
N ASN A 135 4.61 -26.44 2.90
CA ASN A 135 4.75 -25.03 2.52
C ASN A 135 3.50 -24.22 2.92
N PHE A 136 2.30 -24.79 2.78
CA PHE A 136 1.08 -24.14 3.27
C PHE A 136 1.13 -23.92 4.77
N LYS A 137 1.40 -24.97 5.56
CA LYS A 137 1.51 -24.85 7.02
C LYS A 137 2.51 -23.77 7.40
N GLN A 138 3.71 -23.81 6.80
CA GLN A 138 4.75 -22.83 7.05
C GLN A 138 4.29 -21.41 6.70
N CYS A 139 3.61 -21.21 5.57
CA CYS A 139 3.03 -19.93 5.17
C CYS A 139 2.01 -19.43 6.19
N PHE A 140 1.09 -20.28 6.66
CA PHE A 140 0.13 -19.91 7.70
C PHE A 140 0.79 -19.52 9.01
N GLU A 141 1.77 -20.31 9.47
CA GLU A 141 2.56 -19.99 10.66
C GLU A 141 3.32 -18.66 10.50
N ASN A 142 3.83 -18.38 9.30
CA ASN A 142 4.49 -17.11 9.00
C ASN A 142 3.51 -15.93 9.09
N LEU A 143 2.31 -16.05 8.52
CA LEU A 143 1.29 -15.00 8.61
C LEU A 143 0.75 -14.82 10.03
N LEU A 144 0.68 -15.89 10.83
CA LEU A 144 0.35 -15.81 12.26
C LEU A 144 1.38 -14.99 13.03
N LYS A 145 2.67 -15.17 12.74
CA LYS A 145 3.76 -14.38 13.36
C LYS A 145 3.71 -12.89 13.04
N LEU A 146 3.14 -12.50 11.90
CA LEU A 146 2.89 -11.09 11.55
C LEU A 146 1.72 -10.47 12.36
N GLN A 147 1.00 -11.28 13.14
CA GLN A 147 -0.13 -10.86 13.97
C GLN A 147 -1.24 -10.16 13.17
N LEU A 148 -1.42 -10.52 11.89
CA LEU A 148 -2.56 -10.11 11.09
C LEU A 148 -3.83 -10.72 11.66
N ASP A 149 -5.02 -10.13 11.43
CA ASP A 149 -6.26 -10.76 11.87
C ASP A 149 -6.63 -11.98 10.99
N THR A 150 -7.49 -12.87 11.50
CA THR A 150 -7.85 -14.11 10.80
C THR A 150 -8.45 -13.86 9.42
N THR A 151 -9.30 -12.83 9.30
CA THR A 151 -9.91 -12.45 8.02
C THR A 151 -8.86 -11.98 7.01
N THR A 152 -7.90 -11.17 7.43
CA THR A 152 -6.81 -10.66 6.60
C THR A 152 -5.91 -11.79 6.11
N ARG A 153 -5.55 -12.73 6.99
CA ARG A 153 -4.77 -13.93 6.60
C ARG A 153 -5.53 -14.78 5.58
N SER A 154 -6.83 -15.01 5.80
CA SER A 154 -7.66 -15.75 4.86
C SER A 154 -7.72 -15.07 3.49
N ILE A 155 -7.94 -13.74 3.46
CA ILE A 155 -7.98 -12.97 2.20
C ILE A 155 -6.65 -13.04 1.47
N LEU A 156 -5.52 -12.86 2.16
CA LEU A 156 -4.19 -12.91 1.54
C LEU A 156 -3.96 -14.26 0.86
N ILE A 157 -4.05 -15.35 1.61
CA ILE A 157 -3.76 -16.69 1.08
C ILE A 157 -4.72 -17.03 -0.06
N SER A 158 -6.01 -16.72 0.10
CA SER A 158 -7.02 -17.09 -0.91
C SER A 158 -6.89 -16.35 -2.23
N ASN A 159 -6.30 -15.14 -2.23
CA ASN A 159 -6.21 -14.31 -3.44
C ASN A 159 -4.78 -14.20 -3.99
N ASP A 160 -3.78 -14.58 -3.21
CA ASP A 160 -2.36 -14.46 -3.58
C ASP A 160 -1.59 -15.71 -3.15
N PRO A 161 -1.72 -16.83 -3.90
CA PRO A 161 -1.07 -18.08 -3.52
C PRO A 161 0.45 -18.04 -3.62
N ASP A 162 1.02 -17.06 -4.33
CA ASP A 162 2.47 -16.85 -4.42
C ASP A 162 3.08 -16.56 -3.04
N LEU A 163 2.27 -16.16 -2.05
CA LEU A 163 2.70 -15.98 -0.67
C LEU A 163 3.30 -17.24 -0.03
N ILE A 164 2.92 -18.41 -0.52
CA ILE A 164 3.43 -19.71 -0.05
C ILE A 164 4.94 -19.83 -0.28
N GLN A 165 5.47 -19.13 -1.28
CA GLN A 165 6.89 -19.18 -1.66
C GLN A 165 7.76 -18.29 -0.78
N TYR A 166 7.17 -17.31 -0.08
CA TYR A 166 7.94 -16.36 0.71
C TYR A 166 8.21 -16.87 2.12
N ASP A 167 9.44 -16.67 2.56
CA ASP A 167 9.84 -16.96 3.92
C ASP A 167 9.35 -15.87 4.89
N ILE A 168 9.47 -16.16 6.19
CA ILE A 168 9.07 -15.19 7.23
C ILE A 168 9.93 -13.93 7.20
N SER A 169 11.18 -14.02 6.72
CA SER A 169 12.08 -12.87 6.71
C SER A 169 11.60 -11.82 5.69
N TYR A 170 11.28 -12.24 4.48
CA TYR A 170 10.70 -11.40 3.43
C TYR A 170 9.36 -10.81 3.87
N LEU A 171 8.43 -11.64 4.34
CA LEU A 171 7.10 -11.19 4.73
C LEU A 171 7.16 -10.16 5.88
N ARG A 172 8.10 -10.34 6.81
CA ARG A 172 8.32 -9.41 7.91
C ARG A 172 8.96 -8.11 7.45
N GLU A 173 9.97 -8.17 6.60
CA GLU A 173 10.59 -6.97 6.01
C GLU A 173 9.53 -6.15 5.26
N ARG A 174 8.73 -6.82 4.41
CA ARG A 174 7.63 -6.18 3.69
C ARG A 174 6.61 -5.54 4.63
N PHE A 175 6.24 -6.23 5.71
CA PHE A 175 5.33 -5.69 6.71
C PHE A 175 5.90 -4.48 7.45
N ASP A 176 7.18 -4.54 7.86
CA ASP A 176 7.88 -3.45 8.54
C ASP A 176 7.99 -2.20 7.64
N VAL A 177 8.24 -2.39 6.35
CA VAL A 177 8.23 -1.31 5.35
C VAL A 177 6.82 -0.71 5.19
N LEU A 178 5.77 -1.53 5.08
CA LEU A 178 4.40 -1.04 5.03
C LEU A 178 4.02 -0.23 6.29
N LEU A 179 4.55 -0.62 7.46
CA LEU A 179 4.35 0.11 8.71
C LEU A 179 4.96 1.52 8.72
N CYS A 180 5.90 1.82 7.80
CA CYS A 180 6.39 3.19 7.63
C CYS A 180 5.35 4.11 6.97
N TYR A 181 4.37 3.56 6.24
CA TYR A 181 3.36 4.32 5.51
C TYR A 181 1.97 4.24 6.14
N PHE A 182 1.67 3.10 6.78
CA PHE A 182 0.33 2.75 7.26
C PHE A 182 0.41 2.18 8.68
N THR A 183 -0.64 2.41 9.46
CA THR A 183 -0.82 1.69 10.72
C THR A 183 -1.19 0.22 10.46
N LYS A 184 -0.95 -0.67 11.43
CA LYS A 184 -1.38 -2.08 11.34
C LYS A 184 -2.86 -2.26 10.99
N ARG A 185 -3.73 -1.41 11.54
CA ARG A 185 -5.18 -1.43 11.24
C ARG A 185 -5.46 -1.06 9.78
N GLU A 186 -4.72 -0.10 9.24
CA GLU A 186 -4.82 0.31 7.84
C GLU A 186 -4.28 -0.77 6.91
N ILE A 187 -3.20 -1.47 7.26
CA ILE A 187 -2.70 -2.62 6.49
C ILE A 187 -3.76 -3.72 6.40
N ASN A 188 -4.40 -4.09 7.52
CA ASN A 188 -5.48 -5.09 7.50
C ASN A 188 -6.66 -4.66 6.61
N LYS A 189 -6.97 -3.36 6.54
CA LYS A 189 -7.98 -2.84 5.63
C LYS A 189 -7.49 -2.87 4.18
N LEU A 190 -6.25 -2.46 3.94
CA LEU A 190 -5.64 -2.36 2.63
C LEU A 190 -5.57 -3.73 1.93
N VAL A 191 -5.32 -4.81 2.67
CA VAL A 191 -5.38 -6.18 2.13
C VAL A 191 -6.74 -6.51 1.50
N ARG A 192 -7.84 -5.91 1.99
CA ARG A 192 -9.19 -6.18 1.47
C ARG A 192 -9.40 -5.54 0.11
N THR A 193 -8.76 -4.40 -0.15
CA THR A 193 -8.87 -3.66 -1.41
C THR A 193 -7.74 -4.05 -2.38
N HIS A 194 -6.53 -4.27 -1.87
CA HIS A 194 -5.35 -4.68 -2.60
C HIS A 194 -4.86 -6.07 -2.12
N LYS A 195 -5.34 -7.09 -2.82
CA LYS A 195 -5.17 -8.50 -2.45
C LYS A 195 -3.74 -9.03 -2.61
N LYS A 196 -2.94 -8.42 -3.48
CA LYS A 196 -1.55 -8.78 -3.79
C LYS A 196 -0.51 -7.88 -3.10
N LEU A 197 -0.89 -7.25 -1.99
CA LEU A 197 -0.08 -6.23 -1.30
C LEU A 197 1.34 -6.69 -0.94
N PHE A 198 1.52 -7.98 -0.62
CA PHE A 198 2.80 -8.54 -0.16
C PHE A 198 3.64 -9.15 -1.30
N SER A 199 3.02 -9.63 -2.39
CA SER A 199 3.72 -10.15 -3.56
C SER A 199 4.10 -9.08 -4.58
N GLU A 200 3.41 -7.93 -4.59
CA GLU A 200 3.72 -6.86 -5.54
C GLU A 200 5.14 -6.30 -5.35
N ASN A 201 5.82 -6.00 -6.46
CA ASN A 201 7.13 -5.34 -6.45
C ASN A 201 7.10 -4.08 -5.56
N TRP A 202 8.09 -3.95 -4.67
CA TRP A 202 8.13 -2.81 -3.75
C TRP A 202 8.28 -1.47 -4.46
N THR A 203 9.09 -1.44 -5.52
CA THR A 203 9.35 -0.21 -6.30
C THR A 203 8.07 0.32 -6.91
N ASP A 204 7.26 -0.57 -7.48
CA ASP A 204 5.98 -0.20 -8.11
C ASP A 204 4.97 0.27 -7.06
N LEU A 205 4.89 -0.42 -5.92
CA LEU A 205 3.98 -0.05 -4.84
C LEU A 205 4.39 1.30 -4.21
N ASP A 206 5.67 1.51 -3.94
CA ASP A 206 6.20 2.77 -3.41
C ASP A 206 5.96 3.92 -4.40
N TYR A 207 6.19 3.68 -5.69
CA TYR A 207 5.87 4.63 -6.75
C TYR A 207 4.39 5.02 -6.71
N LYS A 208 3.46 4.05 -6.67
CA LYS A 208 2.02 4.32 -6.57
C LYS A 208 1.64 5.11 -5.32
N ILE A 209 2.21 4.75 -4.16
CA ILE A 209 1.95 5.45 -2.89
C ILE A 209 2.41 6.91 -2.99
N ASN A 210 3.63 7.14 -3.47
CA ASN A 210 4.20 8.47 -3.60
C ASN A 210 3.45 9.29 -4.66
N TYR A 211 3.09 8.68 -5.78
CA TYR A 211 2.27 9.30 -6.82
C TYR A 211 0.95 9.83 -6.27
N LEU A 212 0.18 8.99 -5.57
CA LEU A 212 -1.09 9.39 -4.97
C LEU A 212 -0.91 10.46 -3.88
N ARG A 213 0.15 10.38 -3.07
CA ARG A 213 0.41 11.38 -2.01
C ARG A 213 0.83 12.73 -2.56
N ILE A 214 1.60 12.76 -3.64
CA ILE A 214 2.20 13.98 -4.17
C ILE A 214 1.25 14.63 -5.19
N MET A 215 0.73 13.85 -6.13
CA MET A 215 -0.10 14.38 -7.22
C MET A 215 -1.54 14.63 -6.79
N LEU A 216 -2.10 13.75 -5.94
CA LEU A 216 -3.48 13.87 -5.47
C LEU A 216 -3.60 14.45 -4.06
N PHE A 217 -2.48 14.67 -3.36
CA PHE A 217 -2.48 15.02 -1.93
C PHE A 217 -3.35 14.06 -1.08
N ALA A 218 -3.40 12.79 -1.50
CA ALA A 218 -4.21 11.76 -0.87
C ALA A 218 -3.72 11.49 0.56
N SER A 219 -4.65 11.49 1.52
CA SER A 219 -4.34 11.12 2.90
C SER A 219 -4.14 9.61 2.99
N THR A 220 -3.49 9.12 4.06
CA THR A 220 -3.36 7.68 4.31
C THR A 220 -4.72 6.97 4.30
N ARG A 221 -5.76 7.62 4.84
CA ARG A 221 -7.13 7.10 4.81
C ARG A 221 -7.64 6.94 3.38
N ASP A 222 -7.44 7.96 2.53
CA ASP A 222 -7.89 7.90 1.14
C ASP A 222 -7.19 6.79 0.36
N LEU A 223 -5.88 6.59 0.59
CA LEU A 223 -5.13 5.49 -0.03
C LEU A 223 -5.73 4.12 0.33
N VAL A 224 -6.10 3.95 1.60
CA VAL A 224 -6.64 2.68 2.12
C VAL A 224 -8.07 2.43 1.63
N GLU A 225 -8.91 3.47 1.62
CA GLU A 225 -10.34 3.35 1.29
C GLU A 225 -10.61 3.35 -0.21
N SER A 226 -9.82 4.08 -1.02
CA SER A 226 -10.05 4.24 -2.46
C SER A 226 -9.83 3.00 -3.31
N GLY A 227 -9.08 2.01 -2.80
CA GLY A 227 -8.64 0.85 -3.58
C GLY A 227 -7.65 1.16 -4.70
N ALA A 228 -7.19 2.42 -4.83
CA ALA A 228 -6.30 2.85 -5.91
C ALA A 228 -5.03 2.01 -6.03
N LEU A 229 -4.44 1.63 -4.88
CA LEU A 229 -3.21 0.84 -4.83
C LEU A 229 -3.34 -0.56 -5.43
N ALA A 230 -4.55 -1.08 -5.63
CA ALA A 230 -4.76 -2.38 -6.29
C ALA A 230 -4.61 -2.33 -7.81
N HIS A 231 -4.57 -1.12 -8.40
CA HIS A 231 -4.51 -0.92 -9.84
C HIS A 231 -3.07 -0.65 -10.32
N THR A 232 -2.86 -0.74 -11.62
CA THR A 232 -1.62 -0.33 -12.27
C THR A 232 -1.45 1.18 -12.20
N ILE A 233 -0.20 1.64 -12.30
CA ILE A 233 0.07 3.08 -12.32
C ILE A 233 -0.63 3.79 -13.49
N ASP A 234 -0.69 3.15 -14.66
CA ASP A 234 -1.37 3.71 -15.84
C ASP A 234 -2.85 3.91 -15.58
N HIS A 235 -3.53 2.94 -14.95
CA HIS A 235 -4.94 3.07 -14.59
C HIS A 235 -5.16 4.26 -13.64
N ILE A 236 -4.31 4.38 -12.61
CA ILE A 236 -4.37 5.50 -11.67
C ILE A 236 -4.18 6.83 -12.41
N ARG A 237 -3.16 6.92 -13.26
CA ARG A 237 -2.83 8.12 -14.05
C ARG A 237 -3.95 8.51 -15.00
N GLN A 238 -4.42 7.60 -15.83
CA GLN A 238 -5.47 7.84 -16.82
C GLN A 238 -6.73 8.39 -16.15
N ARG A 239 -7.22 7.73 -15.10
CA ARG A 239 -8.43 8.18 -14.41
C ARG A 239 -8.26 9.50 -13.70
N TYR A 240 -7.13 9.67 -13.01
CA TYR A 240 -6.83 10.91 -12.32
C TYR A 240 -6.70 12.09 -13.29
N LEU A 241 -5.91 11.96 -14.34
CA LEU A 241 -5.67 13.03 -15.30
C LEU A 241 -6.93 13.37 -16.08
N PHE A 242 -7.79 12.38 -16.36
CA PHE A 242 -9.08 12.62 -16.99
C PHE A 242 -9.96 13.53 -16.13
N VAL A 243 -10.17 13.20 -14.86
CA VAL A 243 -10.99 14.05 -13.97
C VAL A 243 -10.32 15.39 -13.66
N TYR A 244 -8.98 15.42 -13.58
CA TYR A 244 -8.22 16.65 -13.34
C TYR A 244 -8.36 17.63 -14.52
N ARG A 245 -8.12 17.16 -15.75
CA ARG A 245 -8.19 17.99 -16.96
C ARG A 245 -9.61 18.36 -17.36
N ALA A 246 -10.60 17.54 -16.99
CA ALA A 246 -12.01 17.91 -17.08
C ALA A 246 -12.44 18.97 -16.04
N GLY A 247 -11.53 19.41 -15.14
CA GLY A 247 -11.84 20.37 -14.08
C GLY A 247 -12.67 19.80 -12.94
N LEU A 248 -12.84 18.47 -12.89
CA LEU A 248 -13.66 17.75 -11.91
C LEU A 248 -12.88 17.36 -10.65
N PHE A 249 -11.56 17.58 -10.66
CA PHE A 249 -10.69 17.35 -9.52
C PHE A 249 -9.71 18.49 -9.37
N LYS A 250 -9.70 19.17 -8.22
CA LYS A 250 -8.77 20.26 -7.92
C LYS A 250 -7.64 19.77 -7.02
N ARG A 251 -6.38 20.08 -7.37
CA ARG A 251 -5.23 19.84 -6.48
C ARG A 251 -5.29 20.84 -5.32
N VAL A 252 -5.78 20.43 -4.15
CA VAL A 252 -5.81 21.29 -2.95
C VAL A 252 -4.46 21.22 -2.23
N ARG A 253 -3.77 22.35 -2.11
CA ARG A 253 -2.46 22.44 -1.44
C ARG A 253 -2.58 22.26 0.07
N ARG A 254 -1.51 21.76 0.69
CA ARG A 254 -1.44 21.49 2.14
C ARG A 254 -1.66 22.73 3.02
N GLU A 255 -1.39 23.92 2.49
CA GLU A 255 -1.60 25.21 3.18
C GLU A 255 -3.07 25.68 3.10
N GLU A 256 -3.82 25.21 2.09
CA GLU A 256 -5.24 25.50 1.85
C GLU A 256 -6.15 24.37 2.37
N GLN A 257 -5.57 23.31 2.95
CA GLN A 257 -6.28 22.13 3.48
C GLN A 257 -7.24 22.43 4.64
N TYR A 258 -7.23 23.66 5.18
CA TYR A 258 -8.18 24.10 6.19
C TYR A 258 -9.55 24.52 5.63
N VAL A 259 -9.73 24.52 4.30
CA VAL A 259 -10.96 24.99 3.67
C VAL A 259 -11.61 23.89 2.84
N THR A 260 -12.93 23.77 3.02
CA THR A 260 -14.06 23.20 2.26
C THR A 260 -13.82 22.67 0.82
N GLN A 261 -12.74 23.03 0.13
CA GLN A 261 -12.46 22.66 -1.26
C GLN A 261 -12.07 21.19 -1.47
N ARG A 262 -11.45 20.52 -0.47
CA ARG A 262 -11.18 19.07 -0.58
C ARG A 262 -12.48 18.27 -0.59
N ASP A 263 -13.49 18.73 0.14
CA ASP A 263 -14.80 18.08 0.21
C ASP A 263 -15.63 18.29 -1.08
N LEU A 264 -15.22 19.24 -1.93
CA LEU A 264 -15.79 19.44 -3.26
C LEU A 264 -15.20 18.48 -4.32
N ASN A 265 -14.05 17.86 -4.04
CA ASN A 265 -13.47 16.90 -4.95
C ASN A 265 -14.28 15.60 -4.95
N ILE A 266 -14.30 14.96 -6.11
CA ILE A 266 -14.87 13.63 -6.27
C ILE A 266 -14.14 12.63 -5.37
N ASN A 267 -14.90 11.74 -4.74
CA ASN A 267 -14.37 10.67 -3.91
C ASN A 267 -13.44 9.73 -4.72
N LEU A 268 -12.24 9.47 -4.21
CA LEU A 268 -11.28 8.59 -4.86
C LEU A 268 -11.79 7.15 -5.05
N ILE A 269 -12.73 6.68 -4.22
CA ILE A 269 -13.41 5.40 -4.42
C ILE A 269 -14.15 5.40 -5.76
N ASP A 270 -14.87 6.48 -6.07
CA ASP A 270 -15.61 6.61 -7.33
C ASP A 270 -14.66 6.76 -8.52
N VAL A 271 -13.51 7.38 -8.30
CA VAL A 271 -12.45 7.49 -9.32
C VAL A 271 -11.83 6.13 -9.63
N PHE A 272 -11.39 5.35 -8.64
CA PHE A 272 -10.55 4.17 -8.92
C PHE A 272 -11.25 2.81 -8.81
N SER A 273 -12.16 2.65 -7.85
CA SER A 273 -12.73 1.32 -7.52
C SER A 273 -13.99 0.95 -8.33
N THR A 274 -14.36 1.74 -9.34
CA THR A 274 -15.61 1.56 -10.10
C THR A 274 -15.35 1.10 -11.54
N SER A 275 -16.35 0.45 -12.18
CA SER A 275 -16.28 0.16 -13.62
C SER A 275 -16.19 1.45 -14.44
N LEU A 276 -15.66 1.41 -15.67
CA LEU A 276 -15.55 2.60 -16.52
C LEU A 276 -16.91 3.32 -16.70
N THR A 277 -17.97 2.55 -16.94
CA THR A 277 -19.34 3.08 -17.05
C THR A 277 -19.81 3.77 -15.77
N THR A 278 -19.52 3.20 -14.60
CA THR A 278 -19.89 3.77 -13.31
C THR A 278 -19.03 4.99 -12.98
N PHE A 279 -17.74 4.94 -13.30
CA PHE A 279 -16.80 6.05 -13.16
C PHE A 279 -17.28 7.27 -13.93
N LEU A 280 -17.53 7.16 -15.24
CA LEU A 280 -18.01 8.30 -16.05
C LEU A 280 -19.35 8.83 -15.53
N LYS A 281 -20.27 7.92 -15.19
CA LYS A 281 -21.56 8.30 -14.62
C LYS A 281 -21.43 9.09 -13.31
N ARG A 282 -20.57 8.65 -12.39
CA ARG A 282 -20.42 9.26 -11.06
C ARG A 282 -19.53 10.49 -11.04
N THR A 283 -18.54 10.55 -11.93
CA THR A 283 -17.56 11.64 -11.94
C THR A 283 -17.98 12.77 -12.85
N THR A 284 -18.56 12.47 -14.02
CA THR A 284 -18.91 13.47 -15.04
C THR A 284 -20.42 13.65 -15.20
N ASN A 285 -21.25 12.97 -14.41
CA ASN A 285 -22.71 12.94 -14.57
C ASN A 285 -23.16 12.54 -15.99
N ASN A 286 -22.44 11.61 -16.64
CA ASN A 286 -22.61 11.20 -18.04
C ASN A 286 -22.41 12.31 -19.10
N LEU A 287 -21.82 13.45 -18.72
CA LEU A 287 -21.45 14.49 -19.69
C LEU A 287 -20.39 13.99 -20.68
N LEU A 288 -19.41 13.22 -20.19
CA LEU A 288 -18.38 12.59 -20.99
C LEU A 288 -18.67 11.09 -21.15
N ARG A 289 -18.43 10.57 -22.36
CA ARG A 289 -18.71 9.20 -22.78
C ARG A 289 -17.45 8.36 -22.79
N GLN A 290 -17.63 7.06 -23.00
CA GLN A 290 -16.52 6.12 -23.15
C GLN A 290 -15.59 6.50 -24.31
N ASP A 291 -16.15 7.02 -25.41
CA ASP A 291 -15.36 7.47 -26.57
C ASP A 291 -14.47 8.66 -26.22
N ASP A 292 -14.95 9.62 -25.42
CA ASP A 292 -14.15 10.75 -24.94
C ASP A 292 -13.01 10.29 -24.03
N TYR A 293 -13.28 9.33 -23.15
CA TYR A 293 -12.26 8.73 -22.30
C TYR A 293 -11.21 7.96 -23.12
N GLN A 294 -11.62 7.27 -24.18
CA GLN A 294 -10.70 6.55 -25.06
C GLN A 294 -9.82 7.52 -25.86
N ALA A 295 -10.42 8.54 -26.49
CA ALA A 295 -9.68 9.58 -27.19
C ALA A 295 -8.68 10.29 -26.25
N PHE A 296 -9.08 10.52 -25.00
CA PHE A 296 -8.19 11.03 -23.97
C PHE A 296 -7.01 10.09 -23.69
N ILE A 297 -7.25 8.80 -23.47
CA ILE A 297 -6.16 7.81 -23.28
C ILE A 297 -5.22 7.79 -24.48
N ASP A 298 -5.76 7.81 -25.70
CA ASP A 298 -4.96 7.76 -26.92
C ASP A 298 -4.05 9.00 -27.02
N SER A 299 -4.56 10.18 -26.65
CA SER A 299 -3.73 11.40 -26.58
C SER A 299 -2.67 11.36 -25.47
N LEU A 300 -2.95 10.74 -24.32
CA LEU A 300 -2.00 10.62 -23.22
C LEU A 300 -0.75 9.80 -23.59
N GLN A 301 -0.83 8.90 -24.59
CA GLN A 301 0.31 8.08 -25.01
C GLN A 301 1.46 8.91 -25.59
N TYR A 302 1.18 10.13 -26.05
CA TYR A 302 2.18 11.03 -26.63
C TYR A 302 2.80 11.99 -25.60
N GLU A 303 2.37 11.94 -24.33
CA GLU A 303 2.88 12.82 -23.28
C GLU A 303 3.98 12.15 -22.45
N THR A 304 5.13 12.83 -22.30
CA THR A 304 6.22 12.39 -21.42
C THR A 304 5.94 12.81 -19.97
N PHE A 305 5.19 11.98 -19.29
CA PHE A 305 4.69 12.28 -17.94
C PHE A 305 5.73 12.14 -16.83
N ASP A 306 6.71 11.26 -17.02
CA ASP A 306 7.68 10.93 -15.96
C ASP A 306 8.46 12.18 -15.52
N ASP A 307 8.63 13.16 -16.42
CA ASP A 307 9.32 14.42 -16.12
C ASP A 307 8.61 15.27 -15.04
N GLU A 308 7.28 15.34 -15.02
CA GLU A 308 6.53 16.13 -14.03
C GLU A 308 6.63 15.47 -12.65
N PHE A 309 6.40 14.16 -12.57
CA PHE A 309 6.45 13.44 -11.31
C PHE A 309 7.88 13.35 -10.76
N GLU A 310 8.88 13.08 -11.59
CA GLU A 310 10.29 13.06 -11.19
C GLU A 310 10.75 14.44 -10.70
N ARG A 311 10.27 15.52 -11.34
CA ARG A 311 10.50 16.89 -10.85
C ARG A 311 9.93 17.08 -9.44
N TYR A 312 8.69 16.62 -9.19
CA TYR A 312 8.09 16.71 -7.86
C TYR A 312 8.79 15.82 -6.81
N LEU A 313 9.18 14.60 -7.17
CA LEU A 313 9.95 13.72 -6.31
C LEU A 313 11.29 14.35 -5.93
N THR A 314 11.97 14.96 -6.89
CA THR A 314 13.23 15.66 -6.68
C THR A 314 13.05 16.87 -5.76
N LEU A 315 11.98 17.65 -5.95
CA LEU A 315 11.62 18.76 -5.07
C LEU A 315 11.32 18.28 -3.64
N ASP A 316 10.59 17.17 -3.45
CA ASP A 316 10.28 16.63 -2.12
C ASP A 316 11.52 16.06 -1.41
N LYS A 317 12.40 15.37 -2.15
CA LYS A 317 13.70 14.91 -1.64
C LYS A 317 14.58 16.08 -1.21
N ASN A 318 14.62 17.15 -2.02
CA ASN A 318 15.39 18.35 -1.71
C ASN A 318 14.81 19.11 -0.51
N ARG A 319 13.48 19.19 -0.38
CA ARG A 319 12.79 19.83 0.76
C ARG A 319 13.19 19.25 2.12
N LYS A 320 13.49 17.95 2.20
CA LYS A 320 13.96 17.31 3.45
C LYS A 320 15.36 17.80 3.89
N ASN A 321 16.13 18.39 2.97
CA ASN A 321 17.48 18.90 3.18
C ASN A 321 17.56 20.44 3.11
N TRP A 322 16.42 21.14 3.16
CA TRP A 322 16.40 22.60 2.93
C TRP A 322 16.80 23.43 4.14
N SER A 323 17.74 24.34 3.89
CA SER A 323 17.97 25.49 4.77
C SER A 323 16.80 26.48 4.69
N ARG A 324 16.69 27.39 5.67
CA ARG A 324 15.69 28.48 5.63
C ARG A 324 15.77 29.35 4.37
N SER A 325 16.95 29.46 3.74
CA SER A 325 17.15 30.22 2.49
C SER A 325 16.51 29.51 1.29
N ASN A 326 16.62 28.18 1.24
CA ASN A 326 16.05 27.37 0.16
C ASN A 326 14.52 27.46 0.14
N VAL A 327 13.89 27.54 1.32
CA VAL A 327 12.45 27.74 1.48
C VAL A 327 12.02 29.10 0.89
N ALA A 328 12.81 30.15 1.05
CA ALA A 328 12.51 31.48 0.52
C ALA A 328 12.67 31.55 -1.02
N ILE A 329 13.68 30.88 -1.57
CA ILE A 329 13.91 30.77 -3.01
C ILE A 329 12.78 29.98 -3.68
N GLU A 330 12.39 28.84 -3.13
CA GLU A 330 11.23 28.09 -3.64
C GLU A 330 9.97 28.95 -3.56
N LYS A 331 9.75 29.66 -2.46
CA LYS A 331 8.59 30.57 -2.32
C LYS A 331 8.60 31.68 -3.38
N ARG A 332 9.77 32.09 -3.90
CA ARG A 332 9.90 33.06 -5.01
C ARG A 332 9.67 32.40 -6.36
N GLU A 333 10.34 31.29 -6.67
CA GLU A 333 10.13 30.54 -7.93
C GLU A 333 8.68 30.07 -8.07
N ARG A 334 8.05 29.68 -6.96
CA ARG A 334 6.63 29.30 -6.90
C ARG A 334 5.70 30.48 -7.13
N ARG A 335 6.04 31.70 -6.67
CA ARG A 335 5.28 32.92 -7.02
C ARG A 335 5.42 33.25 -8.50
N GLN A 336 6.62 33.07 -9.06
CA GLN A 336 6.89 33.31 -10.46
C GLN A 336 6.17 32.30 -11.37
N TRP A 337 6.16 31.03 -11.00
CA TRP A 337 5.44 29.97 -11.72
C TRP A 337 3.91 30.13 -11.58
N MET A 338 3.43 30.61 -10.43
CA MET A 338 2.01 30.97 -10.27
C MET A 338 1.64 32.21 -11.07
N SER A 339 2.49 33.24 -11.15
CA SER A 339 2.21 34.40 -12.01
C SER A 339 2.22 34.02 -13.50
N GLU A 340 3.03 33.05 -13.91
CA GLU A 340 2.98 32.50 -15.28
C GLU A 340 1.66 31.76 -15.56
N PHE A 341 1.04 31.15 -14.55
CA PHE A 341 -0.21 30.38 -14.70
C PHE A 341 -1.48 31.23 -14.46
N ASP A 342 -1.44 32.19 -13.53
CA ASP A 342 -2.53 33.12 -13.21
C ASP A 342 -2.65 34.27 -14.22
N MET A 343 -1.66 34.46 -15.10
CA MET A 343 -1.79 35.37 -16.26
C MET A 343 -2.93 34.96 -17.23
N TYR A 344 -3.51 33.77 -17.09
CA TYR A 344 -4.69 33.36 -17.86
C TYR A 344 -6.03 33.64 -17.18
N ASN A 345 -6.05 34.09 -15.92
CA ASN A 345 -7.28 34.40 -15.18
C ASN A 345 -7.40 35.86 -14.71
N ASN A 346 -6.37 36.69 -14.89
CA ASN A 346 -6.45 38.13 -14.60
C ASN A 346 -6.68 38.95 -15.88
N ILE A 347 -7.80 38.69 -16.55
CA ILE A 347 -8.46 39.72 -17.36
C ILE A 347 -9.56 40.28 -16.46
N ASP A 348 -9.43 41.56 -16.16
CA ASP A 348 -10.40 42.45 -15.52
C ASP A 348 -10.61 42.26 -14.00
N ASP A 349 -9.68 42.81 -13.22
CA ASP A 349 -10.04 43.57 -12.02
C ASP A 349 -9.04 44.73 -11.91
N GLU A 350 -9.29 45.75 -12.75
CA GLU A 350 -8.72 47.08 -12.55
C GLU A 350 -9.25 47.69 -11.26
N ASP A 351 -8.34 48.36 -10.55
CA ASP A 351 -8.60 49.51 -9.69
C ASP A 351 -9.24 49.24 -8.31
N HIS A 352 -8.39 49.21 -7.28
CA HIS A 352 -8.46 50.22 -6.23
C HIS A 352 -7.17 50.24 -5.40
N GLY A 353 -6.59 51.45 -5.34
CA GLY A 353 -5.35 51.75 -4.65
C GLY A 353 -5.49 51.98 -3.15
N ASP A 354 -4.45 52.66 -2.67
CA ASP A 354 -4.19 53.18 -1.33
C ASP A 354 -3.35 52.27 -0.42
N ASP A 355 -2.04 52.51 -0.52
CA ASP A 355 -1.21 53.09 0.55
C ASP A 355 -1.27 52.46 1.95
N ASP A 356 -0.15 51.89 2.41
CA ASP A 356 0.70 52.56 3.42
C ASP A 356 1.86 51.68 3.95
N ASP A 357 3.01 52.35 4.05
CA ASP A 357 4.10 52.22 5.01
C ASP A 357 5.10 51.05 4.96
N GLU A 358 6.09 51.33 4.11
CA GLU A 358 7.51 51.06 4.24
C GLU A 358 8.11 51.65 5.55
N THR A 359 8.84 50.85 6.34
CA THR A 359 9.90 51.39 7.22
C THR A 359 11.00 50.36 7.52
N SER A 360 12.15 50.60 6.88
CA SER A 360 13.49 50.64 7.46
C SER A 360 13.93 49.53 8.42
N LEU A 361 14.94 48.74 8.02
CA LEU A 361 16.14 48.57 8.85
C LEU A 361 17.40 48.39 7.98
N THR A 362 18.40 49.14 8.41
CA THR A 362 19.64 49.58 7.77
C THR A 362 20.80 48.57 7.78
N LEU A 363 21.58 48.60 6.70
CA LEU A 363 23.06 48.68 6.62
C LEU A 363 23.89 48.05 7.75
N ILE A 364 24.65 47.00 7.43
CA ILE A 364 26.01 46.78 7.97
C ILE A 364 26.97 46.35 6.84
N ASN A 365 27.83 47.31 6.48
CA ASN A 365 29.24 47.25 6.07
C ASN A 365 29.78 46.18 5.09
N GLU A 366 30.22 46.69 3.93
CA GLU A 366 31.30 46.15 3.10
C GLU A 366 32.70 46.60 3.58
N LYS A 367 33.67 45.69 3.47
CA LYS A 367 35.10 45.89 3.09
C LYS A 367 35.86 44.58 3.40
N SER A 368 36.81 44.05 2.63
CA SER A 368 37.33 44.23 1.27
C SER A 368 38.53 43.27 1.14
N LEU A 369 38.80 42.75 -0.08
CA LEU A 369 40.11 42.26 -0.60
C LEU A 369 40.64 40.91 -0.06
N ALA A 370 41.29 40.00 -0.81
CA ALA A 370 41.71 39.91 -2.20
C ALA A 370 42.16 38.46 -2.51
N LEU A 371 41.94 38.04 -3.77
CA LEU A 371 42.72 37.12 -4.63
C LEU A 371 43.65 36.04 -4.02
N LYS A 372 43.43 34.79 -4.44
CA LYS A 372 44.46 33.96 -5.09
C LYS A 372 43.82 32.85 -5.95
N ASN A 373 44.33 32.74 -7.17
CA ASN A 373 44.08 31.67 -8.14
C ASN A 373 44.77 30.36 -7.67
N ASP A 374 44.21 29.21 -8.00
CA ASP A 374 44.70 28.29 -9.06
C ASP A 374 44.13 26.88 -8.88
N GLU A 375 43.71 26.34 -10.03
CA GLU A 375 43.70 24.95 -10.50
C GLU A 375 43.59 23.78 -9.49
N GLU A 376 42.51 23.00 -9.63
CA GLU A 376 42.58 21.61 -10.13
C GLU A 376 41.17 20.98 -10.12
N LYS A 377 40.70 20.54 -11.29
CA LYS A 377 39.55 19.63 -11.40
C LYS A 377 40.00 18.21 -11.07
N PRO A 378 39.21 17.47 -10.30
CA PRO A 378 38.86 16.13 -10.78
C PRO A 378 37.36 15.82 -10.68
N SER A 379 36.98 14.95 -11.61
CA SER A 379 35.68 14.32 -11.85
C SER A 379 34.94 13.80 -10.60
N PRO A 380 33.59 13.79 -10.56
CA PRO A 380 32.85 13.03 -9.56
C PRO A 380 32.19 11.80 -10.18
N TRP A 381 32.93 10.71 -10.25
CA TRP A 381 32.38 9.38 -10.00
C TRP A 381 33.05 8.87 -8.72
N HIS A 382 32.36 8.87 -7.58
CA HIS A 382 32.65 7.94 -6.47
C HIS A 382 31.50 7.87 -5.46
N THR A 383 30.87 6.68 -5.44
CA THR A 383 30.59 5.83 -4.27
C THR A 383 30.31 6.49 -2.91
N LEU A 384 29.06 6.33 -2.46
CA LEU A 384 28.60 6.50 -1.08
C LEU A 384 29.23 5.45 -0.15
N SER A 385 30.31 5.81 0.53
CA SER A 385 30.71 5.18 1.80
C SER A 385 31.48 6.18 2.65
N ASP A 386 30.79 6.94 3.49
CA ASP A 386 31.36 7.53 4.73
C ASP A 386 30.28 8.30 5.51
N PHE A 387 29.54 7.58 6.36
CA PHE A 387 28.78 8.16 7.47
C PHE A 387 28.94 7.26 8.70
N GLY A 388 30.08 7.39 9.36
CA GLY A 388 30.43 6.57 10.52
C GLY A 388 31.39 7.29 11.45
N ARG A 389 31.15 8.56 11.77
CA ARG A 389 31.94 9.30 12.77
C ARG A 389 31.22 10.58 13.20
N ASP A 390 30.26 10.49 14.13
CA ASP A 390 29.89 11.64 15.01
C ASP A 390 28.92 11.30 16.16
N ARG A 391 29.27 10.33 17.02
CA ARG A 391 28.49 10.03 18.24
C ARG A 391 29.30 9.82 19.52
N HIS A 392 30.45 10.49 19.64
CA HIS A 392 31.25 10.46 20.87
C HIS A 392 31.34 11.78 21.65
N ARG A 393 30.61 12.83 21.24
CA ARG A 393 30.71 14.15 21.89
C ARG A 393 29.62 14.49 22.93
N ASN A 394 28.52 13.73 23.03
CA ASN A 394 27.40 14.08 23.92
C ASN A 394 27.16 13.13 25.12
N ARG A 395 28.20 12.44 25.61
CA ARG A 395 28.09 11.58 26.82
C ARG A 395 28.88 12.08 28.03
N LYS A 396 29.38 13.32 28.00
CA LYS A 396 30.21 13.91 29.08
C LYS A 396 29.59 15.07 29.87
N LEU A 397 28.27 15.27 29.82
CA LEU A 397 27.61 16.38 30.55
C LEU A 397 26.48 15.93 31.51
N ALA A 398 26.53 14.69 32.01
CA ALA A 398 25.54 14.19 32.97
C ALA A 398 26.17 13.45 34.16
N GLN A 399 27.32 13.93 34.65
CA GLN A 399 27.89 13.57 35.94
C GLN A 399 28.63 14.79 36.50
N ASN A 400 27.91 15.62 37.27
CA ASN A 400 28.43 16.42 38.37
C ASN A 400 27.22 16.98 39.14
N SER A 401 26.76 16.14 40.07
CA SER A 401 25.88 16.50 41.18
C SER A 401 26.72 17.16 42.26
N ASP A 402 26.40 18.41 42.59
CA ASP A 402 26.88 19.08 43.81
C ASP A 402 25.81 18.94 44.90
N PRO A 403 26.05 18.20 46.00
CA PRO A 403 25.07 17.98 47.04
C PRO A 403 25.36 18.90 48.23
N ASN A 404 25.17 20.21 48.11
CA ASN A 404 25.16 21.12 49.27
C ASN A 404 24.64 22.53 48.94
N ILE A 405 23.34 22.71 48.78
CA ILE A 405 22.68 23.99 49.12
C ILE A 405 21.32 23.70 49.78
N ARG A 406 21.26 23.94 51.09
CA ARG A 406 20.03 24.17 51.85
C ARG A 406 19.70 25.66 51.79
N LEU A 407 18.48 25.99 51.40
CA LEU A 407 17.55 26.89 52.11
C LEU A 407 16.16 26.72 51.52
#